data_AF-A0A7X8RJH7-F1
#
_entry.id   AF-A0A7X8RJH7-F1
#
_cell.length_a   1.000
_cell.length_b   1.000
_cell.length_c   1.000
_cell.angle_alpha   90.00
_cell.angle_beta   90.00
_cell.angle_gamma   90.00
#
_symmetry.space_group_name_H-M   'P 1'
#
loop_
_entity.id
_entity.type
_entity.pdbx_description
1 polymer ?
#
loop_
_entity_poly.entity_id
_entity_poly.type
_entity_poly.pdbx_seq_one_letter_code
_entity_poly.pdbx_strand_id
1 'polypeptide(L)'
;MSSLLRGLALVTMWAGIMVMQFNFDLDMSTTRKLKNGLELAVHDAALALNQQELGQGRIVFDQAAALENINKSLQANLHLDGLLKPLPNTFFHNEVEILQVEFIDDSSGVEFPMNFSNSTFNVLETVRGPAVIIVAETESPRFFRGDSMLIRQAVVYEYYRR
;
A
#
# COMPACT_ATOMS: atom_id res chain seq x y z
N MET A 1 37.23 38.45 1.96
CA MET A 1 37.00 37.39 0.93
C MET A 1 36.87 35.99 1.54
N SER A 2 37.70 35.57 2.50
CA SER A 2 37.60 34.21 3.09
C SER A 2 36.30 33.92 3.86
N SER A 3 35.72 34.92 4.54
CA SER A 3 34.46 34.78 5.28
C SER A 3 33.25 34.59 4.35
N LEU A 4 33.19 35.32 3.24
CA LEU A 4 32.13 35.21 2.24
C LEU A 4 32.14 33.84 1.55
N LEU A 5 33.33 33.34 1.18
CA LEU A 5 33.46 32.04 0.53
C LEU A 5 33.01 30.89 1.45
N ARG A 6 33.37 30.96 2.74
CA ARG A 6 32.92 30.00 3.76
C ARG A 6 31.41 30.06 3.97
N GLY A 7 30.85 31.27 4.04
CA GLY A 7 29.40 31.47 4.16
C GLY A 7 28.64 30.86 2.98
N LEU A 8 29.09 31.14 1.75
CA LEU A 8 28.50 30.54 0.54
C LEU A 8 28.57 29.01 0.56
N ALA A 9 29.71 28.43 0.92
CA ALA A 9 29.87 26.98 1.01
C ALA A 9 28.94 26.33 2.05
N LEU A 10 28.73 26.99 3.20
CA LEU A 10 27.81 26.50 4.23
C LEU A 10 26.35 26.60 3.78
N VAL A 11 25.97 27.68 3.09
CA VAL A 11 24.60 27.84 2.57
C VAL A 11 24.29 26.82 1.49
N THR A 12 25.23 26.55 0.57
CA THR A 12 25.01 25.53 -0.47
C THR A 12 24.97 24.12 0.11
N MET A 13 25.83 23.82 1.09
CA MET A 13 25.79 22.54 1.82
C MET A 13 24.46 22.36 2.56
N TRP A 14 24.01 23.39 3.27
CA TRP A 14 22.72 23.38 3.96
C TRP A 14 21.55 23.19 2.99
N ALA A 15 21.54 23.92 1.87
CA ALA A 15 20.51 23.76 0.85
C ALA A 15 20.48 22.34 0.27
N GLY A 16 21.65 21.72 0.04
CA GLY A 16 21.74 20.33 -0.39
C GLY A 16 21.15 19.35 0.63
N ILE A 17 21.46 19.53 1.92
CA ILE A 17 20.89 18.72 3.01
C ILE A 17 19.37 18.89 3.07
N MET A 18 18.86 20.11 2.97
CA MET A 18 17.41 20.38 2.99
C MET A 18 16.69 19.68 1.84
N VAL A 19 17.25 19.72 0.63
CA VAL A 19 16.68 19.02 -0.54
C VAL A 19 16.58 17.51 -0.28
N MET A 20 17.63 16.90 0.28
CA MET A 20 17.61 15.48 0.65
C MET A 20 16.56 15.18 1.72
N GLN A 21 16.47 16.01 2.77
CA GLN A 21 15.47 15.85 3.83
C GLN A 21 14.04 15.90 3.28
N PHE A 22 13.74 16.88 2.41
CA PHE A 22 12.42 16.96 1.79
C PHE A 22 12.07 15.70 0.96
N ASN A 23 13.02 15.17 0.20
CA ASN A 23 12.78 13.94 -0.57
C ASN A 23 12.51 12.75 0.37
N PHE A 24 13.28 12.60 1.46
CA PHE A 24 13.04 11.53 2.44
C PHE A 24 11.66 11.66 3.12
N ASP A 25 11.26 12.87 3.50
CA ASP A 25 9.95 13.11 4.10
C ASP A 25 8.80 12.73 3.15
N LEU A 26 8.97 12.97 1.85
CA LEU A 26 8.00 12.58 0.82
C LEU A 26 7.95 11.07 0.65
N ASP A 27 9.10 10.39 0.61
CA ASP A 27 9.14 8.93 0.48
C ASP A 27 8.49 8.24 1.69
N MET A 28 8.79 8.72 2.89
CA MET A 28 8.20 8.21 4.13
C MET A 28 6.70 8.50 4.19
N SER A 29 6.28 9.70 3.77
CA SER A 29 4.86 10.06 3.71
C SER A 29 4.10 9.22 2.69
N THR A 30 4.69 8.96 1.53
CA THR A 30 4.13 8.10 0.48
C THR A 30 3.96 6.68 0.99
N THR A 31 5.01 6.13 1.61
CA THR A 31 5.01 4.79 2.20
C THR A 31 3.87 4.63 3.21
N ARG A 32 3.75 5.58 4.15
CA ARG A 32 2.69 5.55 5.18
C ARG A 32 1.31 5.71 4.58
N LYS A 33 1.10 6.66 3.65
CA LYS A 33 -0.20 6.88 3.02
C LYS A 33 -0.64 5.67 2.21
N LEU A 34 0.26 5.10 1.40
CA LEU A 34 -0.02 3.91 0.61
C LEU A 34 -0.37 2.74 1.53
N LYS A 35 0.46 2.45 2.55
CA LYS A 35 0.19 1.36 3.50
C LYS A 35 -1.16 1.53 4.19
N ASN A 36 -1.46 2.70 4.74
CA ASN A 36 -2.72 2.94 5.43
C ASN A 36 -3.93 2.82 4.48
N GLY A 37 -3.81 3.30 3.24
CA GLY A 37 -4.86 3.15 2.24
C GLY A 37 -5.11 1.69 1.86
N LEU A 38 -4.04 0.91 1.73
CA LEU A 38 -4.13 -0.53 1.48
C LEU A 38 -4.74 -1.28 2.67
N GLU A 39 -4.38 -0.94 3.91
CA GLU A 39 -4.96 -1.52 5.14
C GLU A 39 -6.48 -1.32 5.20
N LEU A 40 -6.96 -0.11 4.90
CA LEU A 40 -8.39 0.17 4.80
C LEU A 40 -9.04 -0.61 3.65
N ALA A 41 -8.37 -0.68 2.50
CA ALA A 41 -8.89 -1.39 1.35
C ALA A 41 -9.01 -2.89 1.58
N VAL A 42 -8.01 -3.55 2.17
CA VAL A 42 -8.11 -4.99 2.49
C VAL A 42 -9.10 -5.28 3.60
N HIS A 43 -9.23 -4.37 4.57
CA HIS A 43 -10.27 -4.46 5.59
C HIS A 43 -11.66 -4.46 4.94
N ASP A 44 -11.93 -3.50 4.05
CA ASP A 44 -13.24 -3.37 3.39
C ASP A 44 -13.49 -4.52 2.37
N ALA A 45 -12.43 -5.04 1.76
CA ALA A 45 -12.47 -6.26 0.96
C ALA A 45 -12.88 -7.47 1.80
N ALA A 46 -12.30 -7.60 2.99
CA ALA A 46 -12.54 -8.71 3.90
C ALA A 46 -13.98 -8.73 4.43
N LEU A 47 -14.70 -7.60 4.39
CA LEU A 47 -16.11 -7.54 4.76
C LEU A 47 -17.05 -8.09 3.66
N ALA A 48 -16.57 -8.27 2.43
CA ALA A 48 -17.33 -8.87 1.34
C ALA A 48 -17.36 -10.41 1.48
N LEU A 49 -18.14 -10.89 2.44
CA LEU A 49 -18.29 -12.32 2.72
C LEU A 49 -19.53 -12.90 2.05
N ASN A 50 -19.42 -14.15 1.61
CA ASN A 50 -20.59 -14.92 1.19
C ASN A 50 -21.45 -15.24 2.41
N GLN A 51 -22.64 -14.62 2.50
CA GLN A 51 -23.51 -14.76 3.67
C GLN A 51 -24.03 -16.20 3.88
N GLN A 52 -24.17 -16.98 2.81
CA GLN A 52 -24.62 -18.37 2.92
C GLN A 52 -23.55 -19.24 3.60
N GLU A 53 -22.29 -19.02 3.22
CA GLU A 53 -21.13 -19.69 3.80
C GLU A 53 -20.89 -19.26 5.24
N LEU A 54 -21.03 -17.95 5.50
CA LEU A 54 -20.92 -17.39 6.84
C LEU A 54 -21.95 -17.99 7.81
N GLY A 55 -23.17 -18.23 7.35
CA GLY A 55 -24.22 -18.92 8.12
C GLY A 55 -23.87 -20.38 8.47
N GLN A 56 -22.95 -21.00 7.73
CA GLN A 56 -22.43 -22.34 8.00
C GLN A 56 -21.15 -22.31 8.86
N GLY A 57 -20.71 -21.13 9.31
CA GLY A 57 -19.48 -20.94 10.06
C GLY A 57 -18.20 -20.93 9.20
N ARG A 58 -18.34 -20.89 7.86
CA ARG A 58 -17.22 -20.78 6.93
C ARG A 58 -17.02 -19.33 6.51
N ILE A 59 -15.78 -18.87 6.53
CA ILE A 59 -15.41 -17.56 6.02
C ILE A 59 -14.96 -17.77 4.58
N VAL A 60 -15.78 -17.31 3.65
CA VAL A 60 -15.52 -17.38 2.20
C VAL A 60 -15.78 -16.00 1.62
N PHE A 61 -14.82 -15.47 0.86
CA PHE A 61 -14.91 -14.13 0.30
C PHE A 61 -15.68 -14.14 -1.03
N ASP A 62 -16.58 -13.17 -1.21
CA ASP A 62 -17.09 -12.83 -2.53
C ASP A 62 -16.03 -12.00 -3.25
N GLN A 63 -15.19 -12.66 -4.06
CA GLN A 63 -14.05 -12.02 -4.71
C GLN A 63 -14.45 -10.85 -5.61
N ALA A 64 -15.61 -10.92 -6.27
CA ALA A 64 -16.06 -9.83 -7.15
C ALA A 64 -16.42 -8.58 -6.33
N ALA A 65 -17.21 -8.75 -5.27
CA ALA A 65 -17.56 -7.67 -4.35
C ALA A 65 -16.33 -7.16 -3.58
N ALA A 66 -15.41 -8.05 -3.19
CA ALA A 66 -14.18 -7.68 -2.49
C ALA A 66 -13.27 -6.81 -3.36
N LEU A 67 -13.08 -7.14 -4.65
CA LEU A 67 -12.31 -6.33 -5.59
C LEU A 67 -12.96 -4.96 -5.84
N GLU A 68 -14.29 -4.90 -5.91
CA GLU A 68 -15.00 -3.62 -6.01
C GLU A 68 -14.78 -2.75 -4.76
N ASN A 69 -14.85 -3.35 -3.57
CA ASN A 69 -14.59 -2.66 -2.31
C ASN A 69 -13.15 -2.16 -2.21
N ILE A 70 -12.16 -2.94 -2.65
CA ILE A 70 -10.75 -2.50 -2.72
C ILE A 70 -10.63 -1.23 -3.54
N ASN A 71 -11.17 -1.25 -4.77
CA ASN A 71 -11.09 -0.10 -5.67
C ASN A 71 -11.78 1.14 -5.09
N LYS A 72 -13.00 1.00 -4.55
CA LYS A 72 -13.72 2.11 -3.91
C LYS A 72 -12.95 2.69 -2.72
N SER A 73 -12.37 1.82 -1.90
CA SER A 73 -11.64 2.22 -0.70
C SER A 73 -10.35 2.95 -1.06
N LEU A 74 -9.61 2.47 -2.06
CA LEU A 74 -8.41 3.15 -2.55
C LEU A 74 -8.75 4.50 -3.18
N GLN A 75 -9.79 4.57 -4.00
CA GLN A 75 -10.27 5.83 -4.59
C GLN A 75 -10.62 6.87 -3.52
N ALA A 76 -11.40 6.47 -2.52
CA ALA A 76 -11.83 7.36 -1.45
C ALA A 76 -10.67 7.82 -0.56
N ASN A 77 -9.77 6.91 -0.16
CA ASN A 77 -8.74 7.21 0.84
C ASN A 77 -7.46 7.82 0.26
N LEU A 78 -7.10 7.48 -0.98
CA LEU A 78 -5.92 7.99 -1.67
C LEU A 78 -6.25 9.11 -2.68
N HIS A 79 -7.53 9.46 -2.81
CA HIS A 79 -8.05 10.44 -3.77
C HIS A 79 -7.67 10.09 -5.22
N LEU A 80 -8.01 8.87 -5.62
CA LEU A 80 -7.76 8.34 -6.95
C LEU A 80 -9.06 8.31 -7.77
N ASP A 81 -8.93 8.26 -9.09
CA ASP A 81 -10.02 8.04 -10.03
C ASP A 81 -10.32 6.55 -10.25
N GLY A 82 -11.26 6.27 -11.16
CA GLY A 82 -11.67 4.90 -11.49
C GLY A 82 -10.57 4.00 -12.06
N LEU A 83 -9.45 4.58 -12.50
CA LEU A 83 -8.28 3.87 -13.03
C LEU A 83 -7.11 3.88 -12.03
N LEU A 84 -7.36 4.22 -10.76
CA LEU A 84 -6.35 4.37 -9.71
C LEU A 84 -5.29 5.44 -10.01
N LYS A 85 -5.66 6.42 -10.85
CA LYS A 85 -4.83 7.60 -11.10
C LYS A 85 -5.17 8.68 -10.10
N PRO A 86 -4.17 9.38 -9.54
CA PRO A 86 -4.44 10.44 -8.59
C PRO A 86 -5.25 11.57 -9.22
N LEU A 87 -6.22 12.07 -8.47
CA LEU A 87 -6.96 13.25 -8.87
C LEU A 87 -6.02 14.48 -8.88
N PRO A 88 -6.33 15.51 -9.70
CA PRO A 88 -5.54 16.74 -9.72
C PRO A 88 -5.42 17.38 -8.33
N ASN A 89 -4.26 17.98 -8.03
CA ASN A 89 -3.97 18.63 -6.75
C ASN A 89 -4.05 17.72 -5.52
N THR A 90 -3.78 16.42 -5.69
CA THR A 90 -3.64 15.48 -4.57
C THR A 90 -2.17 15.21 -4.25
N PHE A 91 -1.92 14.43 -3.20
CA PHE A 91 -0.55 14.13 -2.75
C PHE A 91 0.22 13.25 -3.75
N PHE A 92 -0.44 12.25 -4.34
CA PHE A 92 0.18 11.37 -5.31
C PHE A 92 0.18 12.04 -6.69
N HIS A 93 1.26 11.87 -7.44
CA HIS A 93 1.36 12.37 -8.82
C HIS A 93 1.36 11.25 -9.86
N ASN A 94 1.68 10.04 -9.43
CA ASN A 94 1.75 8.85 -10.25
C ASN A 94 0.63 7.89 -9.85
N GLU A 95 0.28 6.99 -10.78
CA GLU A 95 -0.76 5.99 -10.53
C GLU A 95 -0.36 5.00 -9.43
N VAL A 96 -1.38 4.43 -8.79
CA VAL A 96 -1.20 3.35 -7.82
C VAL A 96 -1.55 2.06 -8.54
N GLU A 97 -0.56 1.18 -8.69
CA GLU A 97 -0.74 -0.09 -9.37
C GLU A 97 -0.95 -1.20 -8.37
N ILE A 98 -2.05 -1.95 -8.51
CA ILE A 98 -2.27 -3.18 -7.76
C ILE A 98 -1.58 -4.31 -8.53
N LEU A 99 -0.52 -4.86 -7.95
CA LEU A 99 0.28 -5.92 -8.56
C LEU A 99 -0.34 -7.30 -8.31
N GLN A 100 -0.90 -7.49 -7.11
CA GLN A 100 -1.49 -8.75 -6.70
C GLN A 100 -2.56 -8.55 -5.65
N VAL A 101 -3.65 -9.30 -5.80
CA VAL A 101 -4.66 -9.50 -4.76
C VAL A 101 -4.84 -11.00 -4.60
N GLU A 102 -4.79 -11.48 -3.37
CA GLU A 102 -4.96 -12.89 -3.06
C GLU A 102 -5.94 -13.06 -1.91
N PHE A 103 -6.88 -13.99 -2.10
CA PHE A 103 -7.90 -14.34 -1.13
C PHE A 103 -7.61 -15.76 -0.65
N ILE A 104 -7.34 -15.91 0.64
CA ILE A 104 -7.09 -17.20 1.26
C ILE A 104 -8.23 -17.42 2.25
N ASP A 105 -9.05 -18.44 2.02
CA ASP A 105 -10.28 -18.65 2.78
C ASP A 105 -10.58 -20.13 3.00
N ASP A 106 -11.69 -20.44 3.67
CA ASP A 106 -12.05 -21.84 3.98
C ASP A 106 -12.38 -22.65 2.72
N SER A 107 -12.66 -22.00 1.58
CA SER A 107 -12.88 -22.68 0.30
C SER A 107 -11.58 -23.01 -0.42
N SER A 108 -10.48 -22.38 -0.01
CA SER A 108 -9.15 -22.56 -0.60
C SER A 108 -8.53 -23.92 -0.25
N GLY A 109 -9.12 -24.67 0.68
CA GLY A 109 -8.66 -26.00 1.08
C GLY A 109 -7.35 -25.98 1.87
N VAL A 110 -6.97 -24.83 2.43
CA VAL A 110 -5.75 -24.66 3.21
C VAL A 110 -6.06 -24.80 4.71
N GLU A 111 -5.18 -25.47 5.43
CA GLU A 111 -5.23 -25.51 6.89
C GLU A 111 -4.40 -24.37 7.47
N PHE A 112 -5.00 -23.64 8.42
CA PHE A 112 -4.32 -22.57 9.13
C PHE A 112 -3.70 -23.08 10.43
N PRO A 113 -2.50 -22.60 10.83
CA PRO A 113 -1.73 -21.53 10.21
C PRO A 113 -0.91 -21.98 9.00
N MET A 114 -0.76 -21.11 8.00
CA MET A 114 0.06 -21.32 6.82
C MET A 114 1.11 -20.21 6.66
N ASN A 115 2.23 -20.54 6.02
CA ASN A 115 3.20 -19.52 5.60
C ASN A 115 2.88 -19.11 4.16
N PHE A 116 2.44 -17.88 3.99
CA PHE A 116 2.30 -17.25 2.70
C PHE A 116 3.66 -16.72 2.25
N SER A 117 4.14 -17.18 1.11
CA SER A 117 5.38 -16.69 0.51
C SER A 117 5.17 -16.35 -0.95
N ASN A 118 5.52 -15.13 -1.32
CA ASN A 118 5.54 -14.67 -2.70
C ASN A 118 6.97 -14.28 -3.09
N SER A 119 7.62 -15.11 -3.91
CA SER A 119 9.00 -14.89 -4.37
C SER A 119 9.12 -13.73 -5.36
N THR A 120 8.05 -13.40 -6.10
CA THR A 120 8.04 -12.29 -7.05
C THR A 120 8.13 -10.94 -6.33
N PHE A 121 7.47 -10.82 -5.18
CA PHE A 121 7.37 -9.58 -4.42
C PHE A 121 8.10 -9.61 -3.07
N ASN A 122 8.81 -10.69 -2.76
CA ASN A 122 9.49 -10.93 -1.48
C ASN A 122 8.60 -10.73 -0.25
N VAL A 123 7.34 -11.17 -0.34
CA VAL A 123 6.40 -11.15 0.79
C VAL A 123 6.50 -12.49 1.50
N LEU A 124 6.74 -12.47 2.81
CA LEU A 124 6.73 -13.65 3.67
C LEU A 124 5.93 -13.32 4.92
N GLU A 125 4.75 -13.91 5.05
CA GLU A 125 3.84 -13.69 6.17
C GLU A 125 3.26 -15.01 6.67
N THR A 126 3.05 -15.14 7.97
CA THR A 126 2.38 -16.31 8.56
C THR A 126 0.92 -15.96 8.79
N VAL A 127 0.04 -16.55 8.00
CA VAL A 127 -1.40 -16.34 8.03
C VAL A 127 -2.05 -17.37 8.95
N ARG A 128 -2.80 -16.93 9.96
CA ARG A 128 -3.41 -17.80 10.99
C ARG A 128 -4.89 -18.07 10.79
N GLY A 129 -5.49 -17.46 9.79
CA GLY A 129 -6.89 -17.66 9.43
C GLY A 129 -7.20 -17.07 8.05
N PRO A 130 -8.47 -17.14 7.61
CA PRO A 130 -8.89 -16.57 6.34
C PRO A 130 -8.43 -15.11 6.21
N ALA A 131 -7.78 -14.78 5.10
CA ALA A 131 -7.10 -13.51 4.90
C ALA A 131 -7.21 -12.97 3.48
N VAL A 132 -7.13 -11.64 3.38
CA VAL A 132 -6.98 -10.92 2.11
C VAL A 132 -5.60 -10.29 2.09
N ILE A 133 -4.86 -10.55 1.02
CA ILE A 133 -3.50 -10.04 0.81
C ILE A 133 -3.51 -9.15 -0.42
N ILE A 134 -2.95 -7.94 -0.28
CA ILE A 134 -2.74 -7.03 -1.41
C ILE A 134 -1.29 -6.62 -1.49
N VAL A 135 -0.78 -6.52 -2.72
CA VAL A 135 0.51 -5.90 -3.03
C VAL A 135 0.24 -4.81 -4.04
N ALA A 136 0.66 -3.59 -3.71
CA ALA A 136 0.56 -2.45 -4.62
C ALA A 136 1.84 -1.61 -4.59
N GLU A 137 2.05 -0.86 -5.65
CA GLU A 137 3.17 0.06 -5.77
C GLU A 137 2.77 1.40 -6.36
N THR A 138 3.60 2.39 -6.08
CA THR A 138 3.49 3.73 -6.65
C THR A 138 4.84 4.41 -6.60
N GLU A 139 4.99 5.48 -7.37
CA GLU A 139 6.19 6.30 -7.34
C GLU A 139 6.05 7.48 -6.37
N SER A 140 7.08 7.73 -5.57
CA SER A 140 7.14 8.86 -4.66
C SER A 140 7.12 10.21 -5.42
N PRO A 141 6.27 11.18 -5.02
CA PRO A 141 6.13 12.48 -5.66
C PRO A 141 7.26 13.43 -5.24
N ARG A 142 8.50 13.12 -5.61
CA ARG A 142 9.68 13.94 -5.29
C ARG A 142 9.70 15.23 -6.12
N PHE A 143 9.87 16.38 -5.46
CA PHE A 143 9.91 17.70 -6.14
C PHE A 143 11.30 18.06 -6.69
N PHE A 144 12.38 17.48 -6.15
CA PHE A 144 13.75 17.79 -6.53
C PHE A 144 14.38 16.62 -7.28
N ARG A 145 15.05 16.92 -8.41
CA ARG A 145 15.60 15.91 -9.33
C ARG A 145 16.44 14.84 -8.61
N GLY A 146 16.04 13.60 -8.86
CA GLY A 146 16.68 12.33 -8.51
C GLY A 146 15.86 11.21 -9.16
N ASP A 147 16.35 9.98 -9.16
CA ASP A 147 15.57 8.85 -9.67
C ASP A 147 14.25 8.73 -8.88
N SER A 148 13.15 8.43 -9.60
CA SER A 148 11.88 8.12 -8.95
C SER A 148 12.08 6.90 -8.05
N MET A 149 11.61 7.01 -6.80
CA MET A 149 11.64 5.89 -5.88
C MET A 149 10.30 5.17 -5.97
N LEU A 150 10.35 3.96 -6.52
CA LEU A 150 9.22 3.05 -6.51
C LEU A 150 9.03 2.51 -5.09
N ILE A 151 7.86 2.77 -4.53
CA ILE A 151 7.45 2.36 -3.19
C ILE A 151 6.42 1.26 -3.36
N ARG A 152 6.81 0.05 -2.95
CA ARG A 152 5.93 -1.12 -2.90
C ARG A 152 5.53 -1.41 -1.47
N GLN A 153 4.27 -1.73 -1.26
CA GLN A 153 3.73 -2.14 0.03
C GLN A 153 2.88 -3.40 -0.13
N ALA A 154 3.06 -4.33 0.81
CA ALA A 154 2.22 -5.51 0.96
C ALA A 154 1.46 -5.38 2.27
N VAL A 155 0.16 -5.68 2.23
CA VAL A 155 -0.71 -5.63 3.40
C VAL A 155 -1.57 -6.89 3.45
N VAL A 156 -1.73 -7.42 4.66
CA VAL A 156 -2.52 -8.61 4.95
C VAL A 156 -3.58 -8.23 5.99
N TYR A 157 -4.83 -8.61 5.74
CA TYR A 157 -5.89 -8.58 6.74
C TYR A 157 -6.38 -10.00 7.00
N GLU A 158 -6.25 -10.47 8.24
CA GLU A 158 -6.62 -11.84 8.64
C GLU A 158 -7.74 -11.87 9.67
N TYR A 159 -8.61 -12.88 9.56
CA TYR A 159 -9.61 -13.20 10.57
C TYR A 159 -9.02 -14.08 11.66
N TYR A 160 -9.07 -13.61 12.90
CA TYR A 160 -8.75 -14.42 14.07
C TYR A 160 -10.01 -15.14 14.55
N ARG A 161 -10.01 -16.48 14.50
CA ARG A 161 -10.93 -17.28 15.31
C ARG A 161 -10.41 -17.27 16.76
N ARG A 162 -11.17 -16.66 17.66
CA ARG A 162 -10.94 -16.74 19.11
C ARG A 162 -11.44 -18.06 19.68
#